data_AF-A0A7Z9JFF9-F1
#
_entry.id   AF-A0A7Z9JFF9-F1
#
_cell.length_a   1.000
_cell.length_b   1.000
_cell.length_c   1.000
_cell.angle_alpha   90.00
_cell.angle_beta   90.00
_cell.angle_gamma   90.00
#
_symmetry.space_group_name_H-M   'P 1'
#
loop_
_entity.id
_entity.type
_entity.pdbx_description
1 polymer ?
#
loop_
_entity_poly.entity_id
_entity_poly.type
_entity_poly.pdbx_seq_one_letter_code
_entity_poly.pdbx_strand_id
1 'polypeptide(L)'
;MNAERLTKIEQELSKLRKSAKRWRVASCALLVGAGLLAADVVGPTVIDHLVVNRIDVLGDAGTPVVSISQTTAGGRIDLYNQSGTNLLRVSSTPNGGDVAIWDDEGTNVAGLWSAENGGTF
;
A
#
# COMPACT_ATOMS: atom_id res chain seq x y z
N MET A 1 46.67 54.41 -4.15
CA MET A 1 46.97 53.06 -3.62
C MET A 1 45.82 52.42 -2.81
N ASN A 2 44.87 53.19 -2.27
CA ASN A 2 43.72 52.63 -1.51
C ASN A 2 42.54 52.16 -2.38
N ALA A 3 42.27 52.81 -3.51
CA ALA A 3 41.11 52.49 -4.36
C ALA A 3 41.23 51.15 -5.12
N GLU A 4 42.43 50.78 -5.58
CA GLU A 4 42.68 49.48 -6.23
C GLU A 4 42.56 48.30 -5.26
N ARG A 5 42.98 48.48 -4.00
CA ARG A 5 42.81 47.46 -2.96
C ARG A 5 41.34 47.25 -2.62
N LEU A 6 40.57 48.34 -2.55
CA LEU A 6 39.13 48.30 -2.27
C LEU A 6 38.36 47.54 -3.37
N THR A 7 38.60 47.90 -4.63
CA THR A 7 37.97 47.25 -5.80
C THR A 7 38.35 45.78 -5.94
N LYS A 8 39.60 45.42 -5.63
CA LYS A 8 40.03 44.01 -5.58
C LYS A 8 39.30 43.22 -4.49
N ILE A 9 39.18 43.77 -3.29
CA ILE A 9 38.45 43.13 -2.18
C ILE A 9 36.97 42.95 -2.52
N GLU A 10 36.32 43.96 -3.11
CA GLU A 10 34.92 43.88 -3.54
C GLU A 10 34.71 42.80 -4.62
N GLN A 11 35.63 42.69 -5.57
CA GLN A 11 35.58 41.62 -6.58
C GLN A 11 35.73 40.24 -5.95
N GLU A 12 36.67 40.05 -5.02
CA GLU A 12 36.86 38.78 -4.30
C GLU A 12 35.65 38.43 -3.44
N LEU A 13 35.07 39.40 -2.73
CA LEU A 13 33.83 39.24 -1.96
C LEU A 13 32.65 38.83 -2.86
N SER A 14 32.53 39.44 -4.04
CA SER A 14 31.48 39.08 -4.99
C SER A 14 31.63 37.65 -5.52
N LYS A 15 32.88 37.21 -5.76
CA LYS A 15 33.20 35.84 -6.20
C LYS A 15 32.91 34.82 -5.10
N LEU A 16 33.33 35.09 -3.86
CA LEU A 16 33.07 34.23 -2.71
C LEU A 16 31.57 34.12 -2.39
N ARG A 17 30.82 35.23 -2.47
CA ARG A 17 29.36 35.23 -2.22
C ARG A 17 28.62 34.40 -3.28
N LYS A 18 29.05 34.49 -4.55
CA LYS A 18 28.48 33.68 -5.65
C LYS A 18 28.82 32.19 -5.50
N SER A 19 30.06 31.85 -5.12
CA SER A 19 30.44 30.44 -4.89
C SER A 19 29.68 29.87 -3.69
N ALA A 20 29.58 30.60 -2.57
CA ALA A 20 28.84 30.18 -1.40
C ALA A 20 27.35 29.95 -1.71
N LYS A 21 26.72 30.83 -2.50
CA LYS A 21 25.32 30.64 -2.94
C LYS A 21 25.19 29.39 -3.82
N ARG A 22 26.11 29.18 -4.77
CA ARG A 22 26.12 27.97 -5.61
C ARG A 22 26.31 26.70 -4.80
N TRP A 23 27.25 26.69 -3.86
CA TRP A 23 27.50 25.55 -2.99
C TRP A 23 26.32 25.24 -2.07
N ARG A 24 25.64 26.26 -1.52
CA ARG A 24 24.41 26.07 -0.73
C ARG A 24 23.28 25.47 -1.56
N VAL A 25 23.09 25.95 -2.79
CA VAL A 25 22.06 25.38 -3.69
C VAL A 25 22.41 23.94 -4.08
N ALA A 26 23.68 23.65 -4.39
CA ALA A 26 24.14 22.31 -4.74
C ALA A 26 23.97 21.33 -3.56
N SER A 27 24.29 21.76 -2.33
CA SER A 27 24.10 20.93 -1.15
C SER A 27 22.63 20.72 -0.81
N CYS A 28 21.76 21.73 -0.96
CA CYS A 28 20.31 21.52 -0.85
C CYS A 28 19.78 20.55 -1.92
N ALA A 29 20.21 20.68 -3.17
CA ALA A 29 19.80 19.78 -4.25
C ALA A 29 20.25 18.33 -4.00
N LEU A 30 21.47 18.14 -3.49
CA LEU A 30 21.98 16.82 -3.10
C LEU A 30 21.19 16.21 -1.94
N LEU A 31 20.85 17.00 -0.91
CA LEU A 31 20.05 16.52 0.21
C LEU A 31 18.64 16.10 -0.23
N VAL A 32 18.01 16.90 -1.09
CA VAL A 32 16.69 16.58 -1.64
C VAL A 32 16.76 15.32 -2.52
N GLY A 33 17.75 15.23 -3.40
CA GLY A 33 17.95 14.05 -4.26
C GLY A 33 18.22 12.77 -3.47
N ALA A 34 19.07 12.84 -2.45
CA ALA A 34 19.34 11.71 -1.55
C ALA A 34 18.09 11.29 -0.75
N GLY A 35 17.30 12.25 -0.29
CA GLY A 35 16.04 11.98 0.41
C GLY A 35 15.00 11.27 -0.47
N LEU A 36 14.87 11.69 -1.73
CA LEU A 36 13.98 11.05 -2.72
C LEU A 36 14.38 9.60 -2.99
N LEU A 37 15.68 9.33 -3.21
CA LEU A 37 16.17 7.96 -3.46
C LEU A 37 16.01 7.03 -2.24
N ALA A 38 16.05 7.57 -1.02
CA ALA A 38 15.85 6.78 0.20
C ALA A 38 14.38 6.37 0.43
N ALA A 39 13.41 7.12 -0.12
CA ALA A 39 11.99 6.83 0.06
C ALA A 39 11.55 5.54 -0.66
N ASP A 40 12.14 5.23 -1.81
CA ASP A 40 11.85 4.02 -2.59
C ASP A 40 12.56 2.76 -2.06
N VAL A 41 13.50 2.90 -1.12
CA VAL A 41 14.31 1.79 -0.57
C VAL A 41 13.60 1.08 0.59
N VAL A 42 12.48 1.60 1.08
CA VAL A 42 11.72 0.95 2.15
C VAL A 42 11.06 -0.31 1.58
N GLY A 43 11.67 -1.46 1.86
CA GLY A 43 11.15 -2.78 1.50
C GLY A 43 9.76 -3.06 2.10
N PRO A 44 9.15 -4.21 1.77
CA PRO A 44 7.83 -4.55 2.28
C PRO A 44 7.84 -4.53 3.81
N THR A 45 6.85 -3.85 4.39
CA THR A 45 6.65 -3.91 5.84
C THR A 45 6.22 -5.33 6.18
N VAL A 46 7.09 -6.08 6.84
CA VAL A 46 6.77 -7.41 7.36
C VAL A 46 6.07 -7.22 8.70
N ILE A 47 4.84 -7.68 8.79
CA ILE A 47 4.08 -7.71 10.04
C ILE A 47 3.97 -9.16 10.48
N ASP A 48 4.45 -9.46 11.68
CA ASP A 48 4.45 -10.83 12.20
C ASP A 48 3.03 -11.37 12.44
N HIS A 49 2.11 -10.53 12.94
CA HIS A 49 0.72 -10.90 13.13
C HIS A 49 -0.21 -9.67 13.09
N LEU A 50 -1.44 -9.89 12.59
CA LEU A 50 -2.51 -8.90 12.56
C LEU A 50 -3.67 -9.42 13.41
N VAL A 51 -4.09 -8.64 14.41
CA VAL A 51 -5.28 -8.93 15.23
C VAL A 51 -6.35 -7.92 14.91
N VAL A 52 -7.28 -8.31 14.04
CA VAL A 52 -8.37 -7.46 13.56
C VAL A 52 -9.60 -8.32 13.28
N ASN A 53 -10.79 -7.71 13.29
CA ASN A 53 -12.02 -8.39 12.92
C ASN A 53 -12.19 -8.51 11.39
N ARG A 54 -11.48 -7.68 10.63
CA ARG A 54 -11.59 -7.61 9.17
C ARG A 54 -10.32 -7.04 8.53
N ILE A 55 -9.90 -7.67 7.43
CA ILE A 55 -8.87 -7.20 6.51
C ILE A 55 -9.52 -7.11 5.14
N ASP A 56 -9.43 -5.93 4.50
CA ASP A 56 -9.86 -5.74 3.11
C ASP A 56 -8.67 -5.37 2.24
N VAL A 57 -8.54 -6.07 1.10
CA VAL A 57 -7.70 -5.63 -0.02
C VAL A 57 -8.60 -4.86 -0.97
N LEU A 58 -8.27 -3.60 -1.24
CA LEU A 58 -9.06 -2.74 -2.11
C LEU A 58 -8.57 -2.81 -3.55
N GLY A 59 -9.50 -2.79 -4.50
CA GLY A 59 -9.20 -2.55 -5.91
C GLY A 59 -9.15 -1.05 -6.25
N ASP A 60 -8.98 -0.75 -7.54
CA ASP A 60 -8.77 0.62 -8.04
C ASP A 60 -9.94 1.57 -7.72
N ALA A 61 -11.16 1.05 -7.61
CA ALA A 61 -12.36 1.82 -7.26
C ALA A 61 -12.49 2.09 -5.75
N GLY A 62 -11.53 1.65 -4.92
CA GLY A 62 -11.60 1.73 -3.47
C GLY A 62 -12.57 0.71 -2.84
N THR A 63 -13.12 -0.21 -3.64
CA THR A 63 -13.99 -1.29 -3.18
C THR A 63 -13.17 -2.55 -2.84
N PRO A 64 -13.57 -3.36 -1.85
CA PRO A 64 -12.88 -4.61 -1.55
C PRO A 64 -12.90 -5.59 -2.74
N VAL A 65 -11.74 -6.16 -3.07
CA VAL A 65 -11.58 -7.28 -4.02
C VAL A 65 -11.24 -8.59 -3.29
N VAL A 66 -10.72 -8.50 -2.07
CA VAL A 66 -10.58 -9.62 -1.12
C VAL A 66 -10.98 -9.14 0.26
N SER A 67 -11.77 -9.93 0.98
CA SER A 67 -12.10 -9.66 2.38
C SER A 67 -11.85 -10.90 3.22
N ILE A 68 -11.12 -10.75 4.33
CA ILE A 68 -10.95 -11.76 5.37
C ILE A 68 -11.61 -11.18 6.62
N SER A 69 -12.65 -11.82 7.14
CA SER A 69 -13.46 -11.24 8.20
C SER A 69 -14.01 -12.27 9.19
N GLN A 70 -14.30 -11.80 10.39
CA GLN A 70 -15.15 -12.50 11.34
C GLN A 70 -16.63 -12.25 11.01
N THR A 71 -17.42 -13.31 11.10
CA THR A 71 -18.88 -13.29 11.09
C THR A 71 -19.42 -13.78 12.44
N THR A 72 -20.73 -13.71 12.65
CA THR A 72 -21.39 -14.32 13.83
C THR A 72 -21.24 -15.84 13.86
N ALA A 73 -21.01 -16.46 12.71
CA ALA A 73 -20.94 -17.90 12.50
C ALA A 73 -19.51 -18.47 12.48
N GLY A 74 -18.48 -17.60 12.44
CA GLY A 74 -17.08 -17.99 12.31
C GLY A 74 -16.32 -17.11 11.33
N GLY A 75 -15.19 -17.60 10.81
CA GLY A 75 -14.38 -16.88 9.82
C GLY A 75 -14.96 -16.95 8.41
N ARG A 76 -14.69 -15.92 7.60
CA ARG A 76 -15.09 -15.84 6.20
C ARG A 76 -14.01 -15.18 5.34
N ILE A 77 -13.82 -15.72 4.14
CA ILE A 77 -13.02 -15.15 3.07
C ILE A 77 -13.92 -14.97 1.86
N ASP A 78 -13.91 -13.78 1.26
CA ASP A 78 -14.61 -13.48 0.01
C ASP A 78 -13.65 -12.89 -1.02
N LEU A 79 -13.85 -13.26 -2.28
CA LEU A 79 -13.23 -12.61 -3.43
C LEU A 79 -14.31 -11.94 -4.28
N TYR A 80 -14.01 -10.73 -4.74
CA TYR A 80 -14.92 -9.94 -5.57
C TYR A 80 -14.25 -9.56 -6.89
N ASN A 81 -15.03 -9.47 -7.96
CA ASN A 81 -14.59 -8.79 -9.18
C ASN A 81 -14.58 -7.25 -8.98
N GLN A 82 -14.06 -6.51 -9.95
CA GLN A 82 -14.00 -5.04 -9.89
C GLN A 82 -15.38 -4.37 -9.84
N SER A 83 -16.42 -5.06 -10.30
CA SER A 83 -17.81 -4.59 -10.25
C SER A 83 -18.48 -4.86 -8.89
N GLY A 84 -17.79 -5.55 -7.97
CA GLY A 84 -18.30 -5.89 -6.64
C GLY A 84 -19.11 -7.19 -6.57
N THR A 85 -19.19 -7.97 -7.65
CA THR A 85 -19.79 -9.31 -7.62
C THR A 85 -18.86 -10.26 -6.86
N ASN A 86 -19.39 -10.99 -5.87
CA ASN A 86 -18.65 -12.01 -5.15
C ASN A 86 -18.50 -13.25 -6.04
N LEU A 87 -17.26 -13.67 -6.32
CA LEU A 87 -16.95 -14.80 -7.18
C LEU A 87 -16.57 -16.07 -6.41
N LEU A 88 -16.12 -15.93 -5.16
CA LEU A 88 -15.72 -17.04 -4.30
C LEU A 88 -15.93 -16.67 -2.84
N ARG A 89 -16.54 -17.59 -2.11
CA ARG A 89 -16.62 -17.56 -0.65
C ARG A 89 -16.04 -18.83 -0.07
N VAL A 90 -15.31 -18.68 1.02
CA VAL A 90 -14.99 -19.74 1.98
C VAL A 90 -15.48 -19.27 3.33
N SER A 91 -16.37 -20.01 3.99
CA SER A 91 -16.93 -19.61 5.27
C SER A 91 -16.99 -20.78 6.25
N SER A 92 -16.81 -20.46 7.52
CA SER A 92 -17.20 -21.34 8.62
C SER A 92 -18.65 -21.10 8.99
N THR A 93 -19.32 -22.15 9.46
CA THR A 93 -20.61 -22.09 10.13
C THR A 93 -20.49 -22.74 11.51
N PRO A 94 -21.46 -22.56 12.43
CA PRO A 94 -21.36 -23.16 13.77
C PRO A 94 -21.14 -24.68 13.77
N ASN A 95 -21.64 -25.36 12.73
CA ASN A 95 -21.65 -26.82 12.64
C ASN A 95 -20.85 -27.35 11.43
N GLY A 96 -20.05 -26.50 10.76
CA GLY A 96 -19.32 -26.90 9.56
C GLY A 96 -18.77 -25.71 8.77
N GLY A 97 -18.94 -25.75 7.45
CA GLY A 97 -18.48 -24.68 6.57
C GLY A 97 -18.92 -24.88 5.13
N ASP A 98 -18.71 -23.85 4.33
CA ASP A 98 -19.06 -23.85 2.91
C ASP A 98 -17.98 -23.19 2.06
N VAL A 99 -17.88 -23.67 0.83
CA VAL A 99 -17.21 -23.00 -0.28
C VAL A 99 -18.24 -22.83 -1.38
N ALA A 100 -18.32 -21.64 -1.96
CA ALA A 100 -19.22 -21.36 -3.06
C ALA A 100 -18.50 -20.52 -4.11
N ILE A 101 -18.72 -20.86 -5.38
CA ILE A 101 -18.18 -20.17 -6.55
C ILE A 101 -19.36 -19.61 -7.34
N TRP A 102 -19.26 -18.35 -7.73
CA TRP A 102 -20.24 -17.68 -8.58
C TRP A 102 -19.58 -17.19 -9.86
N ASP A 103 -20.37 -17.06 -10.92
CA ASP A 103 -19.96 -16.34 -12.12
C ASP A 103 -20.03 -14.81 -11.92
N ASP A 104 -19.72 -14.04 -12.95
CA ASP A 104 -19.70 -12.59 -12.91
C ASP A 104 -21.08 -11.94 -12.82
N GLU A 105 -22.14 -12.70 -13.14
CA GLU A 105 -23.54 -12.34 -12.95
C GLU A 105 -24.03 -12.65 -11.52
N GLY A 106 -23.22 -13.34 -10.71
CA GLY A 106 -23.57 -13.74 -9.34
C GLY A 106 -24.40 -15.02 -9.27
N THR A 107 -24.43 -15.81 -10.35
CA THR A 107 -25.07 -17.12 -10.39
C THR A 107 -24.14 -18.17 -9.79
N ASN A 108 -24.65 -19.01 -8.88
CA ASN A 108 -23.84 -20.05 -8.27
C ASN A 108 -23.52 -21.13 -9.31
N VAL A 109 -22.23 -21.37 -9.56
CA VAL A 109 -21.75 -22.35 -10.54
C VAL A 109 -21.23 -23.63 -9.88
N ALA A 110 -20.76 -23.52 -8.64
CA ALA A 110 -20.34 -24.67 -7.85
C ALA A 110 -20.36 -24.33 -6.35
N GLY A 111 -20.42 -25.37 -5.53
CA GLY A 111 -20.20 -25.24 -4.11
C GLY A 111 -19.96 -26.58 -3.46
N LEU A 112 -19.47 -26.54 -2.23
CA LEU A 112 -19.42 -27.70 -1.36
C LEU A 112 -19.63 -27.24 0.07
N TRP A 113 -20.23 -28.08 0.89
CA TRP A 113 -20.55 -27.75 2.26
C TRP A 113 -20.42 -28.95 3.17
N SER A 114 -20.23 -28.65 4.45
CA SER A 114 -20.28 -29.60 5.54
C SER A 114 -21.17 -29.08 6.66
N ALA A 115 -21.79 -30.01 7.36
CA ALA A 115 -22.58 -29.81 8.57
C ALA A 115 -22.31 -30.97 9.53
N GLU A 116 -22.90 -30.88 10.73
CA GLU A 116 -22.74 -31.85 11.81
C GLU A 116 -22.93 -33.32 11.36
N ASN A 117 -23.88 -33.56 10.45
CA ASN A 117 -24.29 -34.90 10.04
C ASN A 117 -23.84 -35.29 8.61
N GLY A 118 -22.96 -34.53 7.97
CA GLY A 118 -22.45 -34.86 6.64
C GLY A 118 -22.15 -33.64 5.76
N GLY A 119 -21.90 -33.89 4.48
CA GLY A 119 -21.59 -32.83 3.51
C GLY A 119 -21.64 -33.35 2.08
N THR A 120 -21.72 -32.42 1.13
CA THR A 120 -21.69 -32.72 -0.31
C THR A 120 -21.05 -31.58 -1.08
N PHE A 121 -20.78 -31.83 -2.36
CA PHE A 121 -20.40 -30.87 -3.40
C PHE A 121 -21.42 -30.93 -4.55
#